data_AF-A0A1Q2SPW3-F1
#
_entry.id   AF-A0A1Q2SPW3-F1
#
_cell.length_a   1.000
_cell.length_b   1.000
_cell.length_c   1.000
_cell.angle_alpha   90.00
_cell.angle_beta   90.00
_cell.angle_gamma   90.00
#
_symmetry.space_group_name_H-M   'P 1'
#
loop_
_entity.id
_entity.type
_entity.pdbx_description
1 polymer ?
#
loop_
_entity_poly.entity_id
_entity_poly.type
_entity_poly.pdbx_seq_one_letter_code
_entity_poly.pdbx_strand_id
1 'polypeptide(L)'
;MVTKADFLKYAADQAIDEAHRQNLEPAAIKILIAEAQTIIEDIFLSIHWATQQEDATYSKEALSAWNHRSLDEREADWRYLSFTQDLEHAVERYLQTPWLHCSILDWLIIDILIYKDYLTMLDTIRGRTMPLSRYQSKKSGKTTFRVLAELWRTGLFILKIAAWFTIFAAVSPVSPAGPLLWIALTIGWLGRKWVIWKKNNAILKRMFAIYTIFNPAHQDWRKLWEELKQSQKLGALWDNLVYQLVEKKMKSV
;
A
#
# COMPACT_ATOMS: atom_id res chain seq x y z
N MET A 1 -18.92 -4.11 1.75
CA MET A 1 -18.78 -3.44 0.45
C MET A 1 -19.50 -2.13 0.50
N VAL A 2 -18.86 -1.04 0.05
CA VAL A 2 -19.52 0.25 -0.10
C VAL A 2 -19.21 0.79 -1.49
N THR A 3 -20.23 1.24 -2.21
CA THR A 3 -20.11 1.67 -3.62
C THR A 3 -19.80 3.16 -3.71
N LYS A 4 -19.22 3.60 -4.85
CA LYS A 4 -19.06 5.04 -5.15
C LYS A 4 -20.38 5.78 -5.02
N ALA A 5 -21.49 5.17 -5.45
CA ALA A 5 -22.82 5.77 -5.35
C ALA A 5 -23.26 6.00 -3.90
N ASP A 6 -22.97 5.06 -3.00
CA ASP A 6 -23.24 5.23 -1.56
C ASP A 6 -22.44 6.41 -0.99
N PHE A 7 -21.18 6.54 -1.39
CA PHE A 7 -20.32 7.65 -0.98
C PHE A 7 -20.81 9.00 -1.45
N LEU A 8 -21.21 9.10 -2.72
CA LEU A 8 -21.79 10.31 -3.28
C LEU A 8 -23.10 10.70 -2.58
N LYS A 9 -23.89 9.70 -2.16
CA LYS A 9 -25.08 9.93 -1.37
C LYS A 9 -24.75 10.46 0.02
N TYR A 10 -23.83 9.83 0.77
CA TYR A 10 -23.43 10.33 2.08
C TYR A 10 -22.86 11.75 2.03
N ALA A 11 -22.07 12.06 1.00
CA ALA A 11 -21.51 13.39 0.79
C ALA A 11 -22.62 14.43 0.50
N ALA A 12 -23.60 14.07 -0.34
CA ALA A 12 -24.75 14.93 -0.62
C ALA A 12 -25.62 15.16 0.63
N ASP A 13 -25.88 14.11 1.43
CA ASP A 13 -26.66 14.21 2.67
C ASP A 13 -25.96 15.15 3.68
N GLN A 14 -24.64 15.05 3.85
CA GLN A 14 -23.88 15.98 4.70
C GLN A 14 -23.91 17.42 4.18
N ALA A 15 -23.82 17.62 2.87
CA ALA A 15 -23.95 18.95 2.28
C ALA A 15 -25.35 19.54 2.53
N ILE A 16 -26.41 18.74 2.38
CA ILE A 16 -27.79 19.19 2.66
C ILE A 16 -27.94 19.58 4.13
N ASP A 17 -27.45 18.75 5.06
CA ASP A 17 -27.51 19.03 6.49
C ASP A 17 -26.79 20.33 6.84
N GLU A 18 -25.60 20.55 6.29
CA GLU A 18 -24.84 21.78 6.50
C GLU A 18 -25.52 23.00 5.90
N ALA A 19 -26.06 22.87 4.68
CA ALA A 19 -26.77 23.95 4.04
C ALA A 19 -28.02 24.38 4.81
N HIS A 20 -28.74 23.42 5.40
CA HIS A 20 -29.86 23.71 6.30
C HIS A 20 -29.40 24.42 7.58
N ARG A 21 -28.28 24.01 8.18
CA ARG A 21 -27.72 24.69 9.37
C ARG A 21 -27.36 26.14 9.08
N GLN A 22 -26.87 26.42 7.88
CA GLN A 22 -26.47 27.76 7.44
C GLN A 22 -27.64 28.58 6.83
N ASN A 23 -28.85 28.02 6.74
CA ASN A 23 -30.01 28.63 6.07
C ASN A 23 -29.69 29.10 4.64
N LEU A 24 -29.01 28.26 3.87
CA LEU A 24 -28.61 28.59 2.51
C LEU A 24 -29.78 28.50 1.51
N GLU A 25 -29.75 29.39 0.52
CA GLU A 25 -30.68 29.37 -0.60
C GLU A 25 -30.50 28.13 -1.50
N PRO A 26 -31.54 27.65 -2.21
CA PRO A 26 -31.48 26.43 -3.02
C PRO A 26 -30.34 26.36 -4.04
N ALA A 27 -29.90 27.51 -4.57
CA ALA A 27 -28.76 27.58 -5.49
C ALA A 27 -27.43 27.24 -4.79
N ALA A 28 -27.23 27.72 -3.56
CA ALA A 28 -26.03 27.45 -2.77
C ALA A 28 -25.99 26.00 -2.28
N ILE A 29 -27.15 25.38 -1.99
CA ILE A 29 -27.24 23.94 -1.67
C ILE A 29 -26.66 23.09 -2.80
N LYS A 30 -27.02 23.41 -4.06
CA LYS A 30 -26.51 22.68 -5.24
C LYS A 30 -25.00 22.78 -5.38
N ILE A 31 -24.41 23.94 -5.10
CA ILE A 31 -22.96 24.16 -5.15
C ILE A 31 -22.28 23.29 -4.08
N LEU A 32 -22.80 23.30 -2.86
CA LEU A 32 -22.24 22.53 -1.75
C LEU A 32 -22.30 21.01 -2.01
N ILE A 33 -23.41 20.51 -2.55
CA ILE A 33 -23.54 19.11 -2.98
C ILE A 33 -22.53 18.79 -4.07
N ALA A 34 -22.38 19.64 -5.08
CA ALA A 34 -21.44 19.42 -6.17
C ALA A 34 -19.99 19.37 -5.65
N GLU A 35 -19.61 20.28 -4.76
CA GLU A 35 -18.29 20.29 -4.12
C GLU A 35 -18.02 18.98 -3.34
N ALA A 36 -18.97 18.58 -2.50
CA ALA A 36 -18.86 17.34 -1.73
C ALA A 36 -18.72 16.11 -2.64
N GLN A 37 -19.51 16.05 -3.71
CA GLN A 37 -19.47 14.96 -4.67
C GLN A 37 -18.15 14.95 -5.44
N THR A 38 -17.66 16.08 -5.93
CA THR A 38 -16.38 16.17 -6.64
C THR A 38 -15.22 15.64 -5.81
N ILE A 39 -15.16 15.95 -4.51
CA ILE A 39 -14.11 15.41 -3.62
C ILE A 39 -14.14 13.87 -3.60
N ILE A 40 -15.33 13.28 -3.46
CA ILE A 40 -15.51 11.82 -3.48
C ILE A 40 -15.16 11.23 -4.85
N GLU A 41 -15.57 11.89 -5.94
CA GLU A 41 -15.26 11.45 -7.28
C GLU A 41 -13.75 11.41 -7.52
N ASP A 42 -13.04 12.46 -7.11
CA ASP A 42 -11.60 12.55 -7.25
C ASP A 42 -10.89 11.44 -6.45
N ILE A 43 -11.38 11.10 -5.25
CA ILE A 43 -10.86 9.96 -4.47
C ILE A 43 -11.00 8.65 -5.27
N PHE A 44 -12.19 8.36 -5.82
CA PHE A 44 -12.41 7.11 -6.56
C PHE A 44 -11.71 7.09 -7.92
N LEU A 45 -11.58 8.24 -8.61
CA LEU A 45 -10.83 8.37 -9.85
C LEU A 45 -9.33 8.16 -9.65
N SER A 46 -8.82 8.50 -8.46
CA SER A 46 -7.42 8.31 -8.10
C SER A 46 -7.06 6.84 -7.85
N ILE A 47 -8.04 5.96 -7.72
CA ILE A 47 -7.87 4.52 -7.49
C ILE A 47 -8.31 3.77 -8.75
N HIS A 48 -7.41 3.02 -9.37
CA HIS A 48 -7.72 2.33 -10.62
C HIS A 48 -7.10 0.94 -10.68
N TRP A 49 -7.76 0.08 -11.45
CA TRP A 49 -7.22 -1.20 -11.86
C TRP A 49 -6.39 -1.02 -13.14
N ALA A 50 -5.13 -1.42 -13.09
CA ALA A 50 -4.33 -1.60 -14.29
C ALA A 50 -4.84 -2.84 -15.02
N THR A 51 -5.62 -2.65 -16.09
CA THR A 51 -6.00 -3.76 -16.97
C THR A 51 -4.85 -4.09 -17.91
N GLN A 52 -4.55 -5.39 -18.06
CA GLN A 52 -3.64 -5.87 -19.09
C GLN A 52 -4.36 -5.83 -20.44
N GLN A 53 -4.11 -4.81 -21.25
CA GLN A 53 -4.29 -4.95 -22.70
C GLN A 53 -2.96 -5.35 -23.34
N GLU A 54 -3.02 -6.23 -24.34
CA GLU A 54 -1.85 -6.78 -25.04
C GLU A 54 -1.06 -5.75 -25.85
N ASP A 55 -1.65 -4.58 -26.11
CA ASP A 55 -0.99 -3.41 -26.69
C ASP A 55 -0.81 -2.32 -25.64
N ALA A 56 0.25 -1.52 -25.77
CA ALA A 56 0.90 -0.68 -24.76
C ALA A 56 0.08 0.48 -24.14
N THR A 57 -1.25 0.40 -24.12
CA THR A 57 -2.16 1.39 -23.53
C THR A 57 -2.92 0.73 -22.39
N TYR A 58 -2.50 0.98 -21.15
CA TYR A 58 -3.26 0.56 -19.97
C TYR A 58 -4.60 1.28 -19.95
N SER A 59 -5.71 0.57 -20.13
CA SER A 59 -7.02 1.12 -19.79
C SER A 59 -7.11 1.21 -18.27
N LYS A 60 -7.27 2.43 -17.75
CA LYS A 60 -7.43 2.69 -16.32
C LYS A 60 -8.93 2.71 -16.04
N GLU A 61 -9.47 1.59 -15.58
CA GLU A 61 -10.83 1.59 -15.06
C GLU A 61 -10.79 2.12 -13.63
N ALA A 62 -11.42 3.27 -13.42
CA ALA A 62 -11.57 3.86 -12.10
C ALA A 62 -12.38 2.92 -11.20
N LEU A 63 -12.08 2.93 -9.90
CA LEU A 63 -12.75 2.07 -8.96
C LEU A 63 -14.22 2.50 -8.80
N SER A 64 -15.14 1.54 -8.87
CA SER A 64 -16.58 1.77 -8.69
C SER A 64 -17.09 1.44 -7.29
N ALA A 65 -16.35 0.63 -6.53
CA ALA A 65 -16.68 0.25 -5.17
C ALA A 65 -15.42 -0.08 -4.37
N TRP A 66 -15.43 0.25 -3.08
CA TRP A 66 -14.36 -0.10 -2.16
C TRP A 66 -14.80 -1.23 -1.22
N ASN A 67 -13.89 -2.18 -1.04
CA ASN A 67 -14.01 -3.30 -0.11
C ASN A 67 -12.80 -3.30 0.79
N HIS A 68 -13.03 -3.51 2.08
CA HIS A 68 -11.95 -3.82 3.01
C HIS A 68 -11.25 -5.11 2.53
N ARG A 69 -9.93 -5.05 2.38
CA ARG A 69 -9.14 -6.06 1.66
C ARG A 69 -8.60 -7.16 2.56
N SER A 70 -8.51 -8.35 2.01
CA SER A 70 -7.98 -9.54 2.68
C SER A 70 -6.52 -9.83 2.27
N LEU A 71 -5.87 -10.75 2.99
CA LEU A 71 -4.54 -11.24 2.61
C LEU A 71 -4.53 -11.95 1.25
N ASP A 72 -5.66 -12.54 0.88
CA ASP A 72 -5.79 -13.34 -0.35
C ASP A 72 -5.82 -12.43 -1.59
N GLU A 73 -6.41 -11.24 -1.47
CA GLU A 73 -6.46 -10.23 -2.53
C GLU A 73 -5.12 -9.50 -2.72
N ARG A 74 -4.31 -9.41 -1.67
CA ARG A 74 -3.05 -8.64 -1.64
C ARG A 74 -2.16 -8.84 -2.85
N GLU A 75 -1.99 -10.09 -3.33
CA GLU A 75 -1.07 -10.35 -4.45
C GLU A 75 -1.63 -9.83 -5.78
N ALA A 76 -2.95 -9.87 -5.97
CA ALA A 76 -3.63 -9.28 -7.11
C ALA A 76 -3.60 -7.74 -7.00
N ASP A 77 -3.94 -7.21 -5.83
CA ASP A 77 -3.94 -5.76 -5.59
C ASP A 77 -2.54 -5.16 -5.77
N TRP A 78 -1.51 -5.82 -5.25
CA TRP A 78 -0.13 -5.36 -5.48
C TRP A 78 0.24 -5.31 -6.97
N ARG A 79 -0.34 -6.15 -7.82
CA ARG A 79 -0.05 -6.15 -9.26
C ARG A 79 -0.86 -5.12 -10.01
N TYR A 80 -2.15 -5.03 -9.70
CA TYR A 80 -3.14 -4.38 -10.56
C TYR A 80 -3.79 -3.16 -9.92
N LEU A 81 -3.86 -3.06 -8.59
CA LEU A 81 -4.41 -1.89 -7.92
C LEU A 81 -3.35 -0.78 -7.88
N SER A 82 -3.73 0.41 -8.32
CA SER A 82 -2.85 1.56 -8.42
C SER A 82 -3.53 2.80 -7.86
N PHE A 83 -2.72 3.66 -7.24
CA PHE A 83 -3.12 4.92 -6.65
C PHE A 83 -2.36 6.05 -7.34
N THR A 84 -3.06 7.09 -7.78
CA THR A 84 -2.41 8.31 -8.31
C THR A 84 -2.05 9.27 -7.17
N GLN A 85 -1.20 10.25 -7.47
CA GLN A 85 -0.86 11.35 -6.56
C GLN A 85 -2.05 12.27 -6.28
N ASP A 86 -3.12 12.17 -7.07
CA ASP A 86 -4.32 12.99 -6.90
C ASP A 86 -5.13 12.53 -5.69
N LEU A 87 -4.89 11.30 -5.18
CA LEU A 87 -5.55 10.79 -3.99
C LEU A 87 -5.19 11.64 -2.76
N GLU A 88 -3.91 11.97 -2.58
CA GLU A 88 -3.47 12.84 -1.48
C GLU A 88 -4.17 14.21 -1.55
N HIS A 89 -4.25 14.80 -2.74
CA HIS A 89 -4.88 16.11 -2.97
C HIS A 89 -6.40 16.08 -2.73
N ALA A 90 -7.08 15.00 -3.14
CA ALA A 90 -8.51 14.82 -2.89
C ALA A 90 -8.80 14.63 -1.40
N VAL A 91 -7.98 13.84 -0.70
CA VAL A 91 -8.12 13.66 0.75
C VAL A 91 -7.74 14.92 1.52
N GLU A 92 -6.75 15.69 1.06
CA GLU A 92 -6.42 16.97 1.69
C GLU A 92 -7.58 17.96 1.58
N ARG A 93 -8.22 18.07 0.40
CA ARG A 93 -9.47 18.84 0.25
C ARG A 93 -10.55 18.36 1.21
N TYR A 94 -10.77 17.05 1.30
CA TYR A 94 -11.71 16.48 2.29
C TYR A 94 -11.38 16.94 3.72
N LEU A 95 -10.12 16.84 4.14
CA LEU A 95 -9.66 17.26 5.46
C LEU A 95 -9.83 18.78 5.69
N GLN A 96 -9.78 19.60 4.64
CA GLN A 96 -9.97 21.04 4.69
C GLN A 96 -11.46 21.45 4.70
N THR A 97 -12.38 20.49 4.62
CA THR A 97 -13.82 20.71 4.56
C THR A 97 -14.53 20.15 5.82
N PRO A 98 -14.47 20.83 6.98
CA PRO A 98 -14.96 20.33 8.27
C PRO A 98 -16.39 19.79 8.26
N TRP A 99 -17.28 20.42 7.50
CA TRP A 99 -18.69 20.08 7.42
C TRP A 99 -18.98 18.77 6.66
N LEU A 100 -18.03 18.29 5.84
CA LEU A 100 -18.18 17.05 5.08
C LEU A 100 -17.76 15.81 5.92
N HIS A 101 -17.17 16.02 7.08
CA HIS A 101 -16.69 14.93 7.92
C HIS A 101 -17.86 14.17 8.57
N CYS A 102 -17.90 12.86 8.34
CA CYS A 102 -18.79 11.96 9.05
C CYS A 102 -18.11 10.60 9.27
N SER A 103 -18.50 9.92 10.35
CA SER A 103 -17.88 8.67 10.79
C SER A 103 -17.74 7.61 9.67
N ILE A 104 -18.67 7.55 8.72
CA ILE A 104 -18.62 6.61 7.59
C ILE A 104 -17.54 7.01 6.58
N LEU A 105 -17.55 8.28 6.14
CA LEU A 105 -16.58 8.80 5.17
C LEU A 105 -15.16 8.79 5.74
N ASP A 106 -15.00 9.27 6.98
CA ASP A 106 -13.72 9.31 7.68
C ASP A 106 -13.10 7.90 7.80
N TRP A 107 -13.92 6.92 8.18
CA TRP A 107 -13.47 5.53 8.36
C TRP A 107 -13.08 4.86 7.05
N LEU A 108 -13.73 5.20 5.94
CA LEU A 108 -13.35 4.64 4.65
C LEU A 108 -12.12 5.32 4.05
N ILE A 109 -11.99 6.63 4.21
CA ILE A 109 -10.79 7.36 3.74
C ILE A 109 -9.54 6.82 4.45
N ILE A 110 -9.61 6.60 5.77
CA ILE A 110 -8.48 6.02 6.51
C ILE A 110 -8.21 4.57 6.08
N ASP A 111 -9.24 3.78 5.77
CA ASP A 111 -9.10 2.41 5.25
C ASP A 111 -8.34 2.40 3.91
N ILE A 112 -8.72 3.27 2.98
CA ILE A 112 -8.05 3.46 1.69
C ILE A 112 -6.58 3.86 1.90
N LEU A 113 -6.32 4.89 2.72
CA LEU A 113 -4.97 5.41 2.93
C LEU A 113 -4.04 4.37 3.56
N ILE A 114 -4.49 3.66 4.59
CA ILE A 114 -3.68 2.63 5.25
C ILE A 114 -3.39 1.47 4.29
N TYR A 115 -4.36 1.07 3.47
CA TYR A 115 -4.11 0.03 2.48
C TYR A 115 -3.16 0.48 1.37
N LYS A 116 -3.28 1.72 0.90
CA LYS A 116 -2.34 2.34 -0.04
C LYS A 116 -0.91 2.31 0.50
N ASP A 117 -0.70 2.75 1.74
CA ASP A 117 0.61 2.78 2.38
C ASP A 117 1.18 1.37 2.57
N TYR A 118 0.32 0.43 2.94
CA TYR A 118 0.68 -0.98 3.00
C TYR A 118 1.18 -1.52 1.65
N LEU A 119 0.44 -1.28 0.57
CA LEU A 119 0.83 -1.71 -0.78
C LEU A 119 2.09 -1.02 -1.27
N THR A 120 2.27 0.27 -0.93
CA THR A 120 3.47 1.04 -1.26
C THR A 120 4.70 0.49 -0.54
N MET A 121 4.57 0.14 0.74
CA MET A 121 5.65 -0.48 1.51
C MET A 121 5.96 -1.89 0.99
N LEU A 122 4.93 -2.66 0.62
CA LEU A 122 5.10 -3.96 -0.02
C LEU A 122 5.87 -3.84 -1.33
N ASP A 123 5.49 -2.90 -2.19
CA ASP A 123 6.17 -2.64 -3.46
C ASP A 123 7.62 -2.23 -3.26
N THR A 124 7.87 -1.29 -2.33
CA THR A 124 9.22 -0.83 -1.96
C THR A 124 10.10 -1.97 -1.44
N ILE A 125 9.59 -2.79 -0.51
CA ILE A 125 10.33 -3.94 0.03
C ILE A 125 10.62 -4.93 -1.10
N ARG A 126 9.65 -5.24 -1.96
CA ARG A 126 9.84 -6.19 -3.05
C ARG A 126 10.83 -5.67 -4.10
N GLY A 127 10.75 -4.40 -4.47
CA GLY A 127 11.69 -3.76 -5.40
C GLY A 127 13.13 -3.75 -4.88
N ARG A 128 13.34 -3.61 -3.56
CA ARG A 128 14.68 -3.63 -2.95
C ARG A 128 15.23 -5.03 -2.67
N THR A 129 14.36 -6.00 -2.37
CA THR A 129 14.78 -7.35 -1.95
C THR A 129 14.80 -8.38 -3.06
N MET A 130 14.00 -8.18 -4.11
CA MET A 130 13.97 -9.08 -5.27
C MET A 130 14.93 -8.58 -6.36
N PRO A 131 15.57 -9.48 -7.13
CA PRO A 131 16.21 -9.11 -8.38
C PRO A 131 15.21 -8.41 -9.30
N LEU A 132 15.64 -7.38 -10.04
CA LEU A 132 14.78 -6.56 -10.91
C LEU A 132 13.91 -7.41 -11.84
N SER A 133 14.49 -8.44 -12.47
CA SER A 133 13.73 -9.33 -13.37
C SER A 133 12.65 -10.14 -12.64
N ARG A 134 12.86 -10.50 -11.37
CA ARG A 134 11.87 -11.24 -10.55
C ARG A 134 10.76 -10.29 -10.11
N TYR A 135 11.13 -9.08 -9.72
CA TYR A 135 10.17 -8.03 -9.40
C TYR A 135 9.28 -7.74 -10.62
N GLN A 136 9.87 -7.42 -11.78
CA GLN A 136 9.13 -7.12 -13.01
C GLN A 136 8.26 -8.29 -13.47
N SER A 137 8.78 -9.52 -13.47
CA SER A 137 7.99 -10.71 -13.83
C SER A 137 6.82 -10.97 -12.89
N LYS A 138 7.00 -10.77 -11.58
CA LYS A 138 5.91 -10.93 -10.61
C LYS A 138 4.90 -9.78 -10.70
N LYS A 139 5.36 -8.55 -10.89
CA LYS A 139 4.51 -7.36 -11.01
C LYS A 139 3.70 -7.40 -12.31
N SER A 140 4.30 -7.82 -13.41
CA SER A 140 3.64 -7.87 -14.71
C SER A 140 2.62 -9.00 -14.83
N GLY A 141 2.65 -10.03 -13.98
CA GLY A 141 1.74 -11.17 -14.04
C GLY A 141 1.91 -12.09 -15.27
N LYS A 142 2.83 -11.77 -16.20
CA LYS A 142 3.03 -12.55 -17.43
C LYS A 142 3.67 -13.91 -17.13
N THR A 143 2.98 -14.99 -17.47
CA THR A 143 3.40 -16.39 -17.24
C THR A 143 4.44 -16.88 -18.24
N THR A 144 4.43 -16.39 -19.49
CA THR A 144 5.33 -16.85 -20.57
C THR A 144 6.80 -16.51 -20.32
N PHE A 145 7.10 -15.31 -19.82
CA PHE A 145 8.47 -14.94 -19.40
C PHE A 145 8.92 -15.64 -18.12
N ARG A 146 8.01 -16.26 -17.36
CA ARG A 146 8.30 -16.81 -16.04
C ARG A 146 9.13 -18.08 -16.13
N VAL A 147 8.77 -19.00 -17.03
CA VAL A 147 9.47 -20.29 -17.19
C VAL A 147 10.88 -20.09 -17.77
N LEU A 148 11.01 -19.29 -18.83
CA LEU A 148 12.31 -18.98 -19.44
C LEU A 148 13.22 -18.20 -18.48
N ALA A 149 12.67 -17.22 -17.75
CA ALA A 149 13.43 -16.50 -16.73
C ALA A 149 13.79 -17.38 -15.54
N GLU A 150 12.96 -18.35 -15.15
CA GLU A 150 13.27 -19.31 -14.09
C GLU A 150 14.39 -20.27 -14.50
N LEU A 151 14.38 -20.80 -15.72
CA LEU A 151 15.46 -21.62 -16.26
C LEU A 151 16.79 -20.86 -16.37
N TRP A 152 16.77 -19.65 -16.92
CA TRP A 152 17.95 -18.78 -16.97
C TRP A 152 18.49 -18.45 -15.58
N ARG A 153 17.61 -18.28 -14.58
CA ARG A 153 18.01 -18.06 -13.19
C ARG A 153 18.64 -19.28 -12.56
N THR A 154 18.12 -20.48 -12.81
CA THR A 154 18.75 -21.72 -12.36
C THR A 154 20.16 -21.83 -12.94
N GLY A 155 20.33 -21.51 -14.23
CA GLY A 155 21.64 -21.40 -14.87
C GLY A 155 22.57 -20.38 -14.21
N LEU A 156 22.10 -19.15 -13.98
CA LEU A 156 22.88 -18.11 -13.28
C LEU A 156 23.19 -18.46 -11.82
N PHE A 157 22.31 -19.18 -11.15
CA PHE A 157 22.51 -19.64 -9.79
C PHE A 157 23.60 -20.72 -9.74
N ILE A 158 23.55 -21.69 -10.66
CA ILE A 158 24.60 -22.71 -10.83
C ILE A 158 25.93 -22.03 -11.17
N LEU A 159 25.94 -21.03 -12.07
CA LEU A 159 27.14 -20.27 -12.41
C LEU A 159 27.71 -19.53 -11.19
N LYS A 160 26.84 -18.89 -10.38
CA LYS A 160 27.25 -18.20 -9.15
C LYS A 160 27.83 -19.18 -8.13
N ILE A 161 27.22 -20.35 -7.98
CA ILE A 161 27.72 -21.42 -7.12
C ILE A 161 29.07 -21.92 -7.63
N ALA A 162 29.20 -22.17 -8.94
CA ALA A 162 30.44 -22.61 -9.55
C ALA A 162 31.56 -21.58 -9.34
N ALA A 163 31.29 -20.29 -9.62
CA ALA A 163 32.24 -19.22 -9.33
C ALA A 163 32.61 -19.14 -7.83
N TRP A 164 31.64 -19.34 -6.94
CA TRP A 164 31.87 -19.41 -5.49
C TRP A 164 32.80 -20.57 -5.09
N PHE A 165 32.61 -21.74 -5.70
CA PHE A 165 33.47 -22.91 -5.49
C PHE A 165 34.85 -22.76 -6.14
N THR A 166 34.96 -22.12 -7.30
CA THR A 166 36.24 -21.84 -7.95
C THR A 166 37.10 -20.89 -7.10
N ILE A 167 36.49 -19.83 -6.53
CA ILE A 167 37.18 -18.94 -5.59
C ILE A 167 37.62 -19.71 -4.35
N PHE A 168 36.74 -20.55 -3.78
CA PHE A 168 37.09 -21.40 -2.64
C PHE A 168 38.27 -22.34 -2.93
N ALA A 169 38.26 -23.01 -4.09
CA ALA A 169 39.31 -23.91 -4.53
C ALA A 169 40.64 -23.20 -4.80
N ALA A 170 40.60 -21.93 -5.26
CA ALA A 170 41.80 -21.13 -5.51
C ALA A 170 42.46 -20.60 -4.22
N VAL A 171 41.67 -20.29 -3.19
CA VAL A 171 42.19 -19.73 -1.92
C VAL A 171 42.63 -20.85 -0.95
N SER A 172 42.02 -22.03 -1.04
CA SER A 172 42.33 -23.20 -0.20
C SER A 172 43.82 -23.64 -0.20
N PRO A 173 44.52 -23.77 -1.36
CA PRO A 173 45.92 -24.17 -1.38
C PRO A 173 46.90 -23.04 -1.01
N VAL A 174 46.47 -21.78 -1.02
CA VAL A 174 47.33 -20.60 -0.73
C VAL A 174 47.40 -20.33 0.77
N SER A 175 46.36 -20.64 1.54
CA SER A 175 46.38 -20.52 3.00
C SER A 175 45.26 -21.35 3.65
N PRO A 176 45.55 -22.12 4.72
CA PRO A 176 44.52 -22.81 5.49
C PRO A 176 43.53 -21.85 6.17
N ALA A 177 43.87 -20.57 6.34
CA ALA A 177 42.97 -19.55 6.89
C ALA A 177 41.98 -18.98 5.85
N GLY A 178 42.28 -19.13 4.56
CA GLY A 178 41.47 -18.57 3.47
C GLY A 178 40.05 -19.14 3.37
N PRO A 179 39.88 -20.48 3.39
CA PRO A 179 38.57 -21.13 3.51
C PRO A 179 37.75 -20.65 4.71
N LEU A 180 38.39 -20.48 5.87
CA LEU A 180 37.72 -20.03 7.11
C LEU A 180 37.22 -18.59 6.99
N LEU A 181 38.05 -17.68 6.45
CA LEU A 181 37.65 -16.30 6.18
C LEU A 181 36.49 -16.22 5.19
N TRP A 182 36.53 -17.04 4.14
CA TRP A 182 35.46 -17.09 3.13
C TRP A 182 34.13 -17.57 3.72
N ILE A 183 34.14 -18.64 4.52
CA ILE A 183 32.96 -19.14 5.26
C ILE A 183 32.41 -18.06 6.20
N ALA A 184 33.28 -17.38 6.96
CA ALA A 184 32.86 -16.31 7.86
C ALA A 184 32.17 -15.16 7.10
N LEU A 185 32.70 -14.77 5.93
CA LEU A 185 32.09 -13.77 5.07
C LEU A 185 30.73 -14.22 4.50
N THR A 186 30.58 -15.49 4.09
CA THR A 186 29.29 -16.02 3.62
C THR A 186 28.24 -15.98 4.72
N ILE A 187 28.60 -16.48 5.91
CA ILE A 187 27.69 -16.55 7.05
C ILE A 187 27.27 -15.14 7.46
N GLY A 188 28.22 -14.19 7.52
CA GLY A 188 27.93 -12.79 7.81
C GLY A 188 26.99 -12.15 6.77
N TRP A 189 27.22 -12.40 5.48
CA TRP A 189 26.37 -11.89 4.41
C TRP A 189 24.96 -12.49 4.41
N LEU A 190 24.84 -13.81 4.59
CA LEU A 190 23.54 -14.50 4.71
C LEU A 190 22.78 -14.05 5.96
N GLY A 191 23.49 -13.91 7.09
CA GLY A 191 22.94 -13.39 8.34
C GLY A 191 22.36 -11.99 8.16
N ARG A 192 23.10 -11.08 7.53
CA ARG A 192 22.61 -9.72 7.23
C ARG A 192 21.35 -9.74 6.36
N LYS A 193 21.31 -10.58 5.31
CA LYS A 193 20.12 -10.72 4.47
C LYS A 193 18.92 -11.27 5.25
N TRP A 194 19.15 -12.26 6.11
CA TRP A 194 18.10 -12.85 6.93
C TRP A 194 17.53 -11.84 7.93
N VAL A 195 18.38 -11.04 8.57
CA VAL A 195 17.95 -9.96 9.47
C VAL A 195 17.08 -8.93 8.74
N ILE A 196 17.51 -8.46 7.54
CA ILE A 196 16.73 -7.52 6.73
C ILE A 196 15.38 -8.14 6.34
N TRP A 197 15.38 -9.38 5.88
CA TRP A 197 14.17 -10.10 5.49
C TRP A 197 13.19 -10.24 6.68
N LYS A 198 13.69 -10.64 7.85
CA LYS A 198 12.89 -10.78 9.07
C LYS A 198 12.29 -9.44 9.50
N LYS A 199 13.08 -8.35 9.47
CA LYS A 199 12.61 -7.00 9.77
C LYS A 199 11.51 -6.55 8.80
N ASN A 200 11.74 -6.70 7.50
CA ASN A 200 10.77 -6.29 6.47
C ASN A 200 9.46 -7.06 6.58
N ASN A 201 9.51 -8.37 6.86
CA ASN A 201 8.30 -9.17 7.08
C ASN A 201 7.57 -8.78 8.37
N ALA A 202 8.29 -8.46 9.44
CA ALA A 202 7.69 -7.98 10.67
C ALA A 202 6.95 -6.65 10.46
N ILE A 203 7.54 -5.71 9.70
CA ILE A 203 6.89 -4.45 9.34
C ILE A 203 5.62 -4.69 8.53
N LEU A 204 5.70 -5.46 7.43
CA LEU A 204 4.53 -5.75 6.60
C LEU A 204 3.42 -6.48 7.38
N LYS A 205 3.80 -7.42 8.25
CA LYS A 205 2.84 -8.12 9.11
C LYS A 205 2.15 -7.16 10.06
N ARG A 206 2.88 -6.21 10.66
CA ARG A 206 2.29 -5.22 11.56
C ARG A 206 1.41 -4.22 10.81
N MET A 207 1.86 -3.70 9.67
CA MET A 207 1.05 -2.79 8.84
C MET A 207 -0.26 -3.45 8.41
N PHE A 208 -0.20 -4.71 7.97
CA PHE A 208 -1.42 -5.45 7.63
C PHE A 208 -2.27 -5.76 8.87
N ALA A 209 -1.66 -6.07 10.02
CA ALA A 209 -2.42 -6.28 11.26
C ALA A 209 -3.20 -5.01 11.66
N ILE A 210 -2.62 -3.83 11.48
CA ILE A 210 -3.30 -2.55 11.71
C ILE A 210 -4.48 -2.41 10.75
N TYR A 211 -4.26 -2.72 9.47
CA TYR A 211 -5.33 -2.76 8.50
C TYR A 211 -6.47 -3.72 8.93
N THR A 212 -6.16 -4.91 9.44
CA THR A 212 -7.21 -5.84 9.90
C THR A 212 -7.95 -5.40 11.17
N ILE A 213 -7.47 -4.39 11.90
CA ILE A 213 -8.19 -3.82 13.05
C ILE A 213 -9.40 -3.00 12.58
N PHE A 214 -9.44 -2.62 11.29
CA PHE A 214 -10.57 -1.89 10.73
C PHE A 214 -11.82 -2.78 10.69
N ASN A 215 -12.62 -2.69 11.74
CA ASN A 215 -13.97 -3.21 11.77
C ASN A 215 -14.95 -2.06 11.48
N PRO A 216 -15.66 -2.07 10.34
CA PRO A 216 -16.69 -1.07 10.04
C PRO A 216 -17.76 -0.94 11.13
N ALA A 217 -17.99 -2.01 11.90
CA ALA A 217 -18.99 -2.02 12.96
C ALA A 217 -18.48 -1.41 14.28
N HIS A 218 -17.17 -1.34 14.52
CA HIS A 218 -16.59 -0.87 15.79
C HIS A 218 -15.37 0.02 15.51
N GLN A 219 -15.62 1.33 15.42
CA GLN A 219 -14.60 2.33 15.13
C GLN A 219 -13.83 2.73 16.40
N ASP A 220 -12.67 2.13 16.63
CA ASP A 220 -11.81 2.45 17.78
C ASP A 220 -10.60 3.29 17.35
N TRP A 221 -10.80 4.60 17.26
CA TRP A 221 -9.78 5.57 16.88
C TRP A 221 -8.58 5.60 17.85
N ARG A 222 -8.80 5.35 19.14
CA ARG A 222 -7.73 5.35 20.15
C ARG A 222 -6.80 4.16 19.95
N LYS A 223 -7.37 2.97 19.80
CA LYS A 223 -6.60 1.77 19.50
C LYS A 223 -5.84 1.89 18.18
N LEU A 224 -6.47 2.44 17.14
CA LEU A 224 -5.82 2.70 15.87
C LEU A 224 -4.60 3.62 16.02
N TRP A 225 -4.73 4.72 16.77
CA TRP A 225 -3.63 5.65 17.03
C TRP A 225 -2.45 5.00 17.76
N GLU A 226 -2.72 4.22 18.79
CA GLU A 226 -1.69 3.49 19.53
C GLU A 226 -0.93 2.51 18.63
N GLU A 227 -1.67 1.79 17.80
CA GLU A 227 -1.13 0.83 16.85
C GLU A 227 -0.29 1.50 15.74
N LEU A 228 -0.75 2.64 15.20
CA LEU A 228 0.02 3.45 14.25
C LEU A 228 1.36 3.91 14.87
N LYS A 229 1.33 4.44 16.10
CA LYS A 229 2.56 4.84 16.82
C LYS A 229 3.51 3.67 17.06
N GLN A 230 2.98 2.51 17.45
CA GLN A 230 3.81 1.32 17.69
C GLN A 230 4.43 0.79 16.40
N SER A 231 3.69 0.78 15.29
CA SER A 231 4.22 0.34 14.00
C SER A 231 5.27 1.30 13.43
N GLN A 232 5.13 2.61 13.66
CA GLN A 232 6.14 3.59 13.29
C GLN A 232 7.48 3.33 13.99
N LYS A 233 7.48 2.93 15.27
CA LYS A 233 8.68 2.52 16.01
C LYS A 233 9.38 1.31 15.38
N LEU A 234 8.65 0.46 14.65
CA LEU A 234 9.20 -0.68 13.91
C LEU A 234 9.72 -0.31 12.52
N GLY A 235 9.49 0.92 12.07
CA GLY A 235 9.86 1.44 10.76
C GLY A 235 8.76 1.35 9.71
N ALA A 236 7.48 1.20 10.12
CA ALA A 236 6.37 1.43 9.21
C ALA A 236 6.31 2.91 8.81
N LEU A 237 6.04 3.16 7.54
CA LEU A 237 5.83 4.50 7.00
C LEU A 237 4.35 4.64 6.70
N TRP A 238 3.73 5.66 7.30
CA TRP A 238 2.35 6.05 7.08
C TRP A 238 2.34 7.48 6.57
N ASP A 239 1.44 7.78 5.64
CA ASP A 239 1.22 9.14 5.14
C ASP A 239 0.82 10.06 6.31
N ASN A 240 1.24 11.33 6.24
CA ASN A 240 0.86 12.32 7.23
C ASN A 240 -0.67 12.52 7.29
N LEU A 241 -1.36 12.35 6.15
CA LEU A 241 -2.82 12.43 6.08
C LEU A 241 -3.52 11.40 6.97
N VAL A 242 -2.94 10.20 7.13
CA VAL A 242 -3.42 9.17 8.06
C VAL A 242 -3.41 9.71 9.49
N TYR A 243 -2.28 10.30 9.92
CA TYR A 243 -2.17 10.85 11.27
C TYR A 243 -3.08 12.04 11.50
N GLN A 244 -3.18 12.96 10.54
CA GLN A 244 -4.06 14.13 10.65
C GLN A 244 -5.52 13.73 10.83
N LEU A 245 -6.00 12.76 10.04
CA LEU A 245 -7.37 12.29 10.13
C LEU A 245 -7.64 11.62 11.49
N VAL A 246 -6.77 10.72 11.94
CA VAL A 246 -6.92 10.03 13.23
C VAL A 246 -6.83 11.03 14.40
N GLU A 247 -5.90 11.98 14.37
CA GLU A 247 -5.74 12.97 15.42
C GLU A 247 -6.97 13.89 15.53
N LYS A 248 -7.54 14.33 14.40
CA LYS A 248 -8.80 15.09 14.39
C LYS A 248 -9.92 14.30 15.08
N LYS A 249 -10.02 12.99 14.83
CA LYS A 249 -11.07 12.15 15.44
C LYS A 249 -10.87 11.87 16.91
N MET A 250 -9.62 11.74 17.35
CA MET A 250 -9.35 11.67 18.79
C MET A 250 -9.69 12.96 19.55
N LYS A 251 -9.64 14.13 18.90
CA LYS A 251 -10.00 15.41 19.52
C LYS A 251 -11.52 15.65 19.57
N SER A 252 -12.29 14.96 18.74
CA SER A 252 -13.75 15.06 18.68
C SER A 252 -14.49 14.03 19.54
N VAL A 253 -13.76 13.11 20.19
CA VAL A 253 -14.26 12.06 21.11
C VAL A 253 -13.92 12.44 22.53
#